data_AF-A0A4R9QAW6-F1
#
_entry.id   AF-A0A4R9QAW6-F1
#
_cell.length_a   1.000
_cell.length_b   1.000
_cell.length_c   1.000
_cell.angle_alpha   90.00
_cell.angle_beta   90.00
_cell.angle_gamma   90.00
#
_symmetry.space_group_name_H-M   'P 1'
#
loop_
_entity.id
_entity.type
_entity.pdbx_description
1 polymer ?
#
loop_
_entity_poly.entity_id
_entity_poly.type
_entity_poly.pdbx_seq_one_letter_code
_entity_poly.pdbx_strand_id
1 'polypeptide(L)'
;MVGRTVPTDVLAAIGSEAYELATLVLKTQPDGTQLGFTDWNEPLAVNLRGVGVVTYQPGGFNELSAFSAQINAPIDDREFKVNLGAGSPTADEIRRGRFDNAIIEIGYVIPTNLANPWFYCRYDFGQSDIKGLVGRLEMMGTEKRLEQPVGYPITANCPKNYGDQGCGIPTRANVWTATHAIAVGDLVKRLTGSGIYWFKATVAGTTGASEPTWPTTLGGTVVDGGVTWKAIPARRLIGTVTSVTNRTTFVASGISVASDYFGEGFITFQTGANAGDVRRVKSDNGTGTLVLHQGAYDDIAIGDTFEALVGCRHRLEEDCITKHDNANNSRTKTLRFGGQPFLAGENITATAPKA
;
A
#
# COMPACT_ATOMS: atom_id res chain seq x y z
N MET A 1 26.13 -11.24 13.66
CA MET A 1 24.81 -11.63 14.22
C MET A 1 24.86 -11.42 15.72
N VAL A 2 24.29 -10.32 16.21
CA VAL A 2 24.37 -9.90 17.62
C VAL A 2 23.32 -10.60 18.52
N GLY A 3 22.37 -11.36 17.95
CA GLY A 3 21.25 -11.97 18.69
C GLY A 3 21.42 -13.42 19.18
N ARG A 4 22.53 -14.10 18.90
CA ARG A 4 22.70 -15.53 19.27
C ARG A 4 23.30 -15.76 20.66
N THR A 5 23.93 -14.75 21.25
CA THR A 5 24.55 -14.85 22.57
C THR A 5 23.57 -14.33 23.61
N VAL A 6 23.15 -15.20 24.52
CA VAL A 6 22.33 -14.82 25.67
C VAL A 6 23.20 -14.02 26.65
N PRO A 7 22.81 -12.79 27.04
CA PRO A 7 23.45 -12.07 28.13
C PRO A 7 23.53 -12.92 29.40
N THR A 8 24.65 -12.82 30.13
CA THR A 8 24.92 -13.71 31.28
C THR A 8 23.92 -13.55 32.40
N ASP A 9 23.43 -12.33 32.62
CA ASP A 9 22.36 -12.02 33.57
C ASP A 9 21.04 -12.64 33.14
N VAL A 10 20.64 -12.49 31.87
CA VAL A 10 19.46 -13.14 31.30
C VAL A 10 19.55 -14.66 31.39
N LEU A 11 20.71 -15.26 31.11
CA LEU A 11 20.94 -16.70 31.24
C LEU A 11 20.76 -17.17 32.69
N ALA A 12 21.25 -16.41 33.67
CA ALA A 12 21.05 -16.71 35.09
C ALA A 12 19.57 -16.60 35.48
N ALA A 13 18.85 -15.61 34.97
CA ALA A 13 17.42 -15.42 35.22
C ALA A 13 16.56 -16.56 34.66
N ILE A 14 16.90 -17.09 33.47
CA ILE A 14 16.19 -18.25 32.86
C ILE A 14 16.25 -19.49 33.75
N GLY A 15 17.37 -19.71 34.46
CA GLY A 15 17.55 -20.85 35.37
C GLY A 15 17.09 -20.60 36.81
N SER A 16 16.55 -19.42 37.10
CA SER A 16 16.17 -19.01 38.46
C SER A 16 14.69 -19.31 38.75
N GLU A 17 14.38 -19.69 40.00
CA GLU A 17 13.00 -19.82 40.49
C GLU A 17 12.37 -18.46 40.85
N ALA A 18 13.11 -17.36 40.73
CA ALA A 18 12.64 -16.01 41.07
C ALA A 18 11.73 -15.36 40.00
N TYR A 19 11.55 -15.99 38.83
CA TYR A 19 10.70 -15.52 37.72
C TYR A 19 10.94 -14.04 37.33
N GLU A 20 12.19 -13.60 37.29
CA GLU A 20 12.57 -12.20 37.04
C GLU A 20 12.72 -11.83 35.55
N LEU A 21 12.13 -12.62 34.65
CA LEU A 21 12.30 -12.42 33.21
C LEU A 21 10.99 -11.93 32.60
N ALA A 22 11.01 -10.70 32.08
CA ALA A 22 9.91 -10.13 31.32
C ALA A 22 10.06 -10.44 29.84
N THR A 23 8.98 -10.89 29.21
CA THR A 23 8.86 -11.04 27.76
C THR A 23 8.62 -9.67 27.14
N LEU A 24 9.27 -9.40 26.02
CA LEU A 24 9.10 -8.20 25.22
C LEU A 24 8.66 -8.60 23.82
N VAL A 25 7.50 -8.14 23.39
CA VAL A 25 7.01 -8.29 22.01
C VAL A 25 6.89 -6.91 21.38
N LEU A 26 7.71 -6.64 20.37
CA LEU A 26 7.67 -5.40 19.61
C LEU A 26 7.05 -5.65 18.25
N LYS A 27 5.91 -5.02 18.00
CA LYS A 27 5.31 -4.93 16.67
C LYS A 27 5.77 -3.65 15.99
N THR A 28 6.30 -3.75 14.78
CA THR A 28 6.56 -2.60 13.90
C THR A 28 5.68 -2.69 12.66
N GLN A 29 4.83 -1.69 12.45
CA GLN A 29 3.95 -1.57 11.29
C GLN A 29 4.72 -1.16 10.02
N PRO A 30 4.16 -1.37 8.82
CA PRO A 30 4.78 -0.94 7.56
C PRO A 30 5.05 0.57 7.48
N ASP A 31 4.25 1.38 8.19
CA ASP A 31 4.42 2.83 8.29
C ASP A 31 5.50 3.26 9.30
N GLY A 32 6.10 2.31 10.01
CA GLY A 32 7.10 2.52 11.05
C GLY A 32 6.54 2.65 12.47
N THR A 33 5.21 2.65 12.65
CA THR A 33 4.59 2.75 13.98
C THR A 33 4.94 1.52 14.83
N GLN A 34 5.45 1.75 16.04
CA GLN A 34 5.86 0.70 16.97
C GLN A 34 4.87 0.54 18.13
N LEU A 35 4.52 -0.71 18.44
CA LEU A 35 3.71 -1.09 19.61
C LEU A 35 4.47 -2.17 20.40
N GLY A 36 4.85 -1.85 21.64
CA GLY A 36 5.53 -2.77 22.54
C GLY A 36 4.56 -3.38 23.55
N PHE A 37 4.66 -4.70 23.75
CA PHE A 37 3.88 -5.46 24.73
C PHE A 37 4.81 -6.23 25.67
N THR A 38 4.41 -6.35 26.93
CA THR A 38 5.11 -7.17 27.91
C THR A 38 4.13 -7.92 28.79
N ASP A 39 4.50 -9.12 29.22
CA ASP A 39 3.79 -9.89 30.25
C ASP A 39 4.06 -9.38 31.67
N TRP A 40 5.01 -8.46 31.82
CA TRP A 40 5.31 -7.81 33.08
C TRP A 40 4.12 -6.96 33.55
N ASN A 41 4.05 -6.70 34.86
CA ASN A 41 2.92 -5.97 35.45
C ASN A 41 3.01 -4.43 35.27
N GLU A 42 4.18 -3.90 34.90
CA GLU A 42 4.44 -2.47 34.76
C GLU A 42 5.07 -2.16 33.40
N PRO A 43 4.87 -0.93 32.86
CA PRO A 43 5.52 -0.52 31.62
C PRO A 43 7.05 -0.58 31.70
N LEU A 44 7.69 -1.13 30.67
CA LEU A 44 9.15 -1.25 30.59
C LEU A 44 9.69 -0.41 29.42
N ALA A 45 10.64 0.49 29.69
CA ALA A 45 11.31 1.28 28.67
C ALA A 45 12.63 0.59 28.25
N VAL A 46 12.63 -0.08 27.10
CA VAL A 46 13.73 -0.96 26.69
C VAL A 46 14.20 -0.64 25.27
N ASN A 47 15.52 -0.65 25.07
CA ASN A 47 16.14 -0.57 23.75
C ASN A 47 16.52 -1.98 23.26
N LEU A 48 15.55 -2.74 22.78
CA LEU A 48 15.74 -4.16 22.47
C LEU A 48 16.80 -4.44 21.39
N ARG A 49 16.87 -3.57 20.36
CA ARG A 49 17.71 -3.77 19.17
C ARG A 49 18.88 -2.78 19.07
N GLY A 50 19.05 -1.91 20.06
CA GLY A 50 20.00 -0.79 19.98
C GLY A 50 19.57 0.34 19.03
N VAL A 51 18.32 0.36 18.56
CA VAL A 51 17.81 1.31 17.55
C VAL A 51 16.86 2.37 18.14
N GLY A 52 16.73 2.41 19.47
CA GLY A 52 15.88 3.38 20.18
C GLY A 52 15.12 2.72 21.32
N VAL A 53 14.76 3.52 22.33
CA VAL A 53 13.97 3.05 23.47
C VAL A 53 12.50 2.98 23.06
N VAL A 54 11.87 1.81 23.25
CA VAL A 54 10.43 1.62 23.11
C VAL A 54 9.83 1.35 24.49
N THR A 55 8.62 1.87 24.73
CA THR A 55 7.86 1.51 25.94
C THR A 55 6.99 0.30 25.66
N TYR A 56 7.24 -0.78 26.38
CA TYR A 56 6.48 -2.02 26.34
C TYR A 56 5.39 -1.99 27.39
N GLN A 57 4.13 -2.16 26.98
CA GLN A 57 2.96 -1.98 27.81
C GLN A 57 2.36 -3.32 28.25
N PRO A 58 1.88 -3.44 29.51
CA PRO A 58 1.23 -4.66 29.99
C PRO A 58 -0.16 -4.87 29.38
N GLY A 59 -0.94 -3.80 29.23
CA GLY A 59 -2.39 -3.86 29.01
C GLY A 59 -2.86 -4.57 27.73
N GLY A 60 -1.96 -4.79 26.76
CA GLY A 60 -2.28 -5.49 25.51
C GLY A 60 -1.82 -6.95 25.48
N PHE A 61 -0.86 -7.36 26.33
CA PHE A 61 -0.31 -8.71 26.30
C PHE A 61 -1.35 -9.71 26.82
N ASN A 62 -1.58 -10.80 26.09
CA ASN A 62 -2.46 -11.88 26.54
C ASN A 62 -1.68 -13.18 26.66
N GLU A 63 -1.14 -13.68 25.56
CA GLU A 63 -0.42 -14.94 25.54
C GLU A 63 0.59 -14.94 24.41
N LEU A 64 1.77 -15.51 24.66
CA LEU A 64 2.74 -15.84 23.64
C LEU A 64 2.94 -17.35 23.62
N SER A 65 2.66 -18.00 22.49
CA SER A 65 2.75 -19.45 22.39
C SER A 65 4.16 -19.95 22.63
N ALA A 66 4.26 -21.17 23.18
CA ALA A 66 5.53 -21.87 23.35
C ALA A 66 6.24 -22.07 22.00
N PHE A 67 7.56 -22.19 22.08
CA PHE A 67 8.45 -22.31 20.94
C PHE A 67 8.92 -23.75 20.75
N SER A 68 9.10 -24.16 19.49
CA SER A 68 9.75 -25.42 19.12
C SER A 68 10.69 -25.20 17.94
N ALA A 69 11.97 -24.88 18.18
CA ALA A 69 12.98 -24.97 17.13
C ALA A 69 13.38 -26.42 16.89
N GLN A 70 13.28 -26.84 15.63
CA GLN A 70 14.00 -28.00 15.13
C GLN A 70 14.78 -27.59 13.87
N ILE A 71 16.01 -28.06 13.75
CA ILE A 71 16.76 -27.95 12.50
C ILE A 71 16.01 -28.85 11.49
N ASN A 72 15.64 -28.29 10.32
CA ASN A 72 14.83 -28.96 9.28
C ASN A 72 13.31 -29.10 9.56
N ALA A 73 12.74 -28.33 10.49
CA ALA A 73 11.28 -28.26 10.66
C ALA A 73 10.59 -27.42 9.55
N PRO A 74 9.26 -27.61 9.35
CA PRO A 74 8.40 -26.66 8.64
C PRO A 74 8.59 -25.22 9.16
N ILE A 75 8.18 -24.22 8.38
CA ILE A 75 8.21 -22.79 8.76
C ILE A 75 7.79 -22.63 10.23
N ASP A 76 8.61 -21.94 11.03
CA ASP A 76 8.30 -21.64 12.43
C ASP A 76 7.01 -20.81 12.50
N ASP A 77 5.98 -21.38 13.11
CA ASP A 77 4.70 -20.76 13.37
C ASP A 77 4.54 -20.50 14.87
N ARG A 78 4.35 -19.22 15.22
CA ARG A 78 4.02 -18.82 16.58
C ARG A 78 2.77 -17.99 16.60
N GLU A 79 2.09 -18.02 17.74
CA GLU A 79 0.92 -17.20 17.97
C GLU A 79 1.20 -16.19 19.08
N PHE A 80 0.96 -14.92 18.79
CA PHE A 80 0.85 -13.89 19.81
C PHE A 80 -0.62 -13.48 19.94
N LYS A 81 -1.21 -13.70 21.11
CA LYS A 81 -2.55 -13.20 21.43
C LYS A 81 -2.41 -11.85 22.11
N VAL A 82 -3.20 -10.90 21.61
CA VAL A 82 -3.24 -9.53 22.11
C VAL A 82 -4.69 -9.18 22.48
N ASN A 83 -4.86 -8.51 23.62
CA ASN A 83 -6.15 -7.94 23.99
C ASN A 83 -6.40 -6.69 23.14
N LEU A 84 -7.58 -6.58 22.55
CA LEU A 84 -7.97 -5.48 21.69
C LEU A 84 -8.66 -4.39 22.52
N GLY A 85 -8.27 -3.13 22.34
CA GLY A 85 -8.83 -2.03 23.12
C GLY A 85 -8.00 -0.76 23.08
N ALA A 86 -8.34 0.20 23.95
CA ALA A 86 -7.61 1.46 24.05
C ALA A 86 -6.15 1.21 24.50
N GLY A 87 -5.19 1.80 23.78
CA GLY A 87 -3.76 1.57 24.03
C GLY A 87 -3.21 0.26 23.47
N SER A 88 -4.02 -0.49 22.72
CA SER A 88 -3.69 -1.75 22.08
C SER A 88 -4.22 -1.75 20.63
N PRO A 89 -3.82 -2.69 19.76
CA PRO A 89 -4.49 -2.95 18.49
C PRO A 89 -6.01 -2.97 18.61
N THR A 90 -6.71 -2.25 17.75
CA THR A 90 -8.16 -2.39 17.63
C THR A 90 -8.54 -3.43 16.58
N ALA A 91 -9.73 -4.02 16.71
CA ALA A 91 -10.21 -4.99 15.75
C ALA A 91 -10.34 -4.40 14.33
N ASP A 92 -10.70 -3.13 14.23
CA ASP A 92 -10.86 -2.46 12.93
C ASP A 92 -9.51 -2.21 12.26
N GLU A 93 -8.47 -1.90 13.00
CA GLU A 93 -7.13 -1.76 12.42
C GLU A 93 -6.60 -3.08 11.86
N ILE A 94 -6.89 -4.21 12.55
CA ILE A 94 -6.54 -5.55 12.07
C ILE A 94 -7.34 -5.87 10.79
N ARG A 95 -8.67 -5.69 10.80
CA ARG A 95 -9.53 -5.98 9.64
C ARG A 95 -9.18 -5.14 8.41
N ARG A 96 -8.72 -3.90 8.63
CA ARG A 96 -8.29 -2.97 7.58
C ARG A 96 -6.86 -3.22 7.09
N GLY A 97 -6.23 -4.32 7.50
CA GLY A 97 -4.90 -4.71 7.01
C GLY A 97 -3.76 -3.81 7.49
N ARG A 98 -3.93 -3.00 8.57
CA ARG A 98 -2.83 -2.18 9.11
C ARG A 98 -1.66 -3.02 9.65
N PHE A 99 -1.88 -4.31 9.83
CA PHE A 99 -0.93 -5.27 10.33
C PHE A 99 -0.26 -6.04 9.19
N ASP A 100 -0.76 -5.93 7.96
CA ASP A 100 -0.20 -6.64 6.81
C ASP A 100 1.25 -6.19 6.58
N ASN A 101 2.17 -7.15 6.48
CA ASN A 101 3.62 -6.92 6.43
C ASN A 101 4.22 -6.25 7.69
N ALA A 102 3.52 -6.26 8.82
CA ALA A 102 4.12 -5.88 10.08
C ALA A 102 5.23 -6.88 10.46
N ILE A 103 6.21 -6.38 11.18
CA ILE A 103 7.32 -7.17 11.72
C ILE A 103 7.06 -7.36 13.21
N ILE A 104 7.21 -8.59 13.69
CA ILE A 104 7.17 -8.90 15.12
C ILE A 104 8.56 -9.28 15.59
N GLU A 105 8.97 -8.72 16.71
CA GLU A 105 10.25 -9.01 17.34
C GLU A 105 10.03 -9.42 18.77
N ILE A 106 10.74 -10.46 19.19
CA ILE A 106 10.62 -11.02 20.54
C ILE A 106 11.96 -10.90 21.21
N GLY A 107 11.93 -10.52 22.47
CA GLY A 107 13.08 -10.50 23.35
C GLY A 107 12.70 -10.68 24.80
N TYR A 108 13.71 -10.65 25.65
CA TYR A 108 13.57 -10.82 27.08
C TYR A 108 14.42 -9.80 27.81
N VAL A 109 13.98 -9.36 28.98
CA VAL A 109 14.74 -8.44 29.82
C VAL A 109 14.50 -8.74 31.29
N ILE A 110 15.49 -8.44 32.11
CA ILE A 110 15.32 -8.44 33.56
C ILE A 110 14.76 -7.06 33.95
N PRO A 111 13.60 -6.94 34.59
CA PRO A 111 12.98 -5.65 34.91
C PRO A 111 13.86 -4.72 35.76
N THR A 112 14.74 -5.27 36.59
CA THR A 112 15.71 -4.50 37.39
C THR A 112 16.95 -4.06 36.60
N ASN A 113 17.15 -4.60 35.38
CA ASN A 113 18.26 -4.25 34.49
C ASN A 113 17.81 -4.12 33.02
N LEU A 114 17.16 -3.00 32.71
CA LEU A 114 16.64 -2.72 31.36
C LEU A 114 17.73 -2.43 30.31
N ALA A 115 18.99 -2.27 30.74
CA ALA A 115 20.11 -1.92 29.85
C ALA A 115 20.65 -3.11 29.06
N ASN A 116 20.37 -4.34 29.51
CA ASN A 116 20.88 -5.58 28.90
C ASN A 116 19.74 -6.49 28.40
N PRO A 117 18.86 -6.04 27.49
CA PRO A 117 17.85 -6.91 26.94
C PRO A 117 18.49 -7.95 26.01
N TRP A 118 17.88 -9.14 25.95
CA TRP A 118 18.21 -10.16 24.98
C TRP A 118 17.21 -10.11 23.82
N PHE A 119 17.69 -9.75 22.63
CA PHE A 119 16.94 -9.96 21.40
C PHE A 119 16.96 -11.44 21.04
N TYR A 120 15.77 -12.05 21.00
CA TYR A 120 15.62 -13.47 20.75
C TYR A 120 15.43 -13.77 19.26
N CYS A 121 14.37 -13.25 18.64
CA CYS A 121 14.06 -13.53 17.25
C CYS A 121 13.14 -12.48 16.61
N ARG A 122 12.97 -12.63 15.29
CA ARG A 122 12.12 -11.78 14.45
C ARG A 122 11.25 -12.66 13.56
N TYR A 123 10.00 -12.25 13.41
CA TYR A 123 8.99 -12.87 12.57
C TYR A 123 8.36 -11.84 11.62
N ASP A 124 7.83 -12.33 10.51
CA ASP A 124 6.91 -11.58 9.67
C ASP A 124 5.48 -11.91 10.09
N PHE A 125 4.62 -10.90 10.13
CA PHE A 125 3.20 -11.09 10.47
C PHE A 125 2.49 -11.92 9.39
N GLY A 126 1.73 -12.92 9.85
CA GLY A 126 0.98 -13.86 9.03
C GLY A 126 -0.52 -13.58 9.04
N GLN A 127 -1.31 -14.62 9.33
CA GLN A 127 -2.76 -14.47 9.44
C GLN A 127 -3.15 -13.87 10.80
N SER A 128 -4.30 -13.19 10.83
CA SER A 128 -4.99 -12.85 12.07
C SER A 128 -6.35 -13.51 12.18
N ASP A 129 -6.74 -13.83 13.42
CA ASP A 129 -8.11 -14.17 13.80
C ASP A 129 -8.55 -13.26 14.95
N ILE A 130 -9.83 -12.88 14.98
CA ILE A 130 -10.39 -12.00 16.01
C ILE A 130 -11.58 -12.70 16.65
N LYS A 131 -11.48 -12.96 17.96
CA LYS A 131 -12.55 -13.54 18.77
C LYS A 131 -12.89 -12.61 19.91
N GLY A 132 -14.00 -11.88 19.77
CA GLY A 132 -14.41 -10.87 20.74
C GLY A 132 -13.37 -9.76 20.87
N LEU A 133 -12.80 -9.61 22.07
CA LEU A 133 -11.77 -8.62 22.40
C LEU A 133 -10.34 -9.20 22.35
N VAL A 134 -10.14 -10.37 21.74
CA VAL A 134 -8.80 -10.97 21.60
C VAL A 134 -8.47 -11.14 20.12
N GLY A 135 -7.32 -10.59 19.71
CA GLY A 135 -6.71 -10.83 18.41
C GLY A 135 -5.65 -11.90 18.54
N ARG A 136 -5.74 -12.95 17.72
CA ARG A 136 -4.67 -13.91 17.49
C ARG A 136 -3.86 -13.44 16.29
N LEU A 137 -2.58 -13.19 16.48
CA LEU A 137 -1.63 -12.78 15.45
C LEU A 137 -0.69 -13.96 15.20
N GLU A 138 -0.82 -14.59 14.04
CA GLU A 138 0.13 -15.60 13.59
C GLU A 138 1.44 -14.90 13.17
N MET A 139 2.54 -15.48 13.59
CA MET A 139 3.89 -15.03 13.33
C MET A 139 4.59 -16.12 12.54
N MET A 140 5.17 -15.74 11.40
CA MET A 140 5.77 -16.69 10.48
C MET A 140 7.27 -16.43 10.42
N GLY A 141 8.04 -17.51 10.45
CA GLY A 141 9.49 -17.45 10.24
C GLY A 141 9.85 -16.72 8.95
N THR A 142 10.96 -15.98 8.97
CA THR A 142 11.44 -15.21 7.80
C THR A 142 11.73 -16.09 6.58
N GLU A 143 11.90 -17.39 6.79
CA GLU A 143 12.07 -18.44 5.79
C GLU A 143 10.87 -18.57 4.85
N LYS A 144 9.65 -18.20 5.29
CA LYS A 144 8.45 -18.24 4.43
C LYS A 144 8.61 -17.38 3.17
N ARG A 145 9.46 -16.36 3.22
CA ARG A 145 9.79 -15.53 2.06
C ARG A 145 10.55 -16.30 0.97
N LEU A 146 11.30 -17.35 1.33
CA LEU A 146 12.03 -18.21 0.40
C LEU A 146 11.12 -19.21 -0.33
N GLU A 147 9.97 -19.54 0.25
CA GLU A 147 8.98 -20.44 -0.36
C GLU A 147 8.04 -19.72 -1.35
N GLN A 148 8.10 -18.39 -1.41
CA GLN A 148 7.29 -17.65 -2.37
C GLN A 148 7.76 -17.96 -3.80
N PRO A 149 6.86 -18.28 -4.73
CA PRO A 149 7.24 -18.47 -6.12
C PRO A 149 7.78 -17.14 -6.67
N VAL A 150 9.07 -17.11 -7.00
CA VAL A 150 9.71 -15.95 -7.62
C VAL A 150 9.79 -16.17 -9.12
N GLY A 151 9.13 -15.29 -9.87
CA GLY A 151 9.16 -15.32 -11.33
C GLY A 151 8.09 -14.42 -11.93
N TYR A 152 8.18 -14.21 -13.24
CA TYR A 152 7.13 -13.55 -14.01
C TYR A 152 6.46 -14.58 -14.91
N PRO A 153 5.12 -14.69 -14.88
CA PRO A 153 4.43 -15.57 -15.80
C PRO A 153 4.51 -14.99 -17.22
N ILE A 154 4.81 -15.84 -18.19
CA ILE A 154 4.72 -15.47 -19.61
C ILE A 154 3.24 -15.48 -19.98
N THR A 155 2.63 -14.31 -20.10
CA THR A 155 1.20 -14.15 -20.39
C THR A 155 0.98 -13.11 -21.47
N ALA A 156 -0.17 -13.16 -22.15
CA ALA A 156 -0.52 -12.19 -23.18
C ALA A 156 -0.69 -10.77 -22.63
N ASN A 157 -1.25 -10.65 -21.42
CA ASN A 157 -1.50 -9.38 -20.76
C ASN A 157 -0.25 -8.88 -20.01
N CYS A 158 -0.20 -7.58 -19.76
CA CYS A 158 0.88 -6.97 -19.00
C CYS A 158 0.90 -7.48 -17.56
N PRO A 159 2.00 -8.04 -17.03
CA PRO A 159 2.10 -8.45 -15.64
C PRO A 159 2.48 -7.29 -14.69
N LYS A 160 2.76 -6.11 -15.23
CA LYS A 160 3.25 -4.95 -14.45
C LYS A 160 2.09 -4.24 -13.75
N ASN A 161 2.37 -3.67 -12.59
CA ASN A 161 1.39 -2.84 -11.88
C ASN A 161 1.31 -1.46 -12.53
N TYR A 162 0.12 -0.89 -12.62
CA TYR A 162 -0.05 0.43 -13.21
C TYR A 162 0.74 1.49 -12.46
N GLY A 163 1.66 2.15 -13.18
CA GLY A 163 2.47 3.24 -12.64
C GLY A 163 3.68 2.86 -11.80
N ASP A 164 3.99 1.56 -11.69
CA ASP A 164 5.25 1.10 -11.14
C ASP A 164 6.44 1.50 -12.05
N GLN A 165 7.67 1.23 -11.61
CA GLN A 165 8.87 1.53 -12.41
C GLN A 165 8.91 0.74 -13.74
N GLY A 166 8.32 -0.46 -13.77
CA GLY A 166 8.23 -1.30 -14.95
C GLY A 166 7.30 -0.73 -16.02
N CYS A 167 6.15 -0.19 -15.62
CA CYS A 167 5.14 0.46 -16.44
C CYS A 167 5.59 1.87 -16.84
N GLY A 168 6.18 2.61 -15.89
CA GLY A 168 6.78 3.92 -16.08
C GLY A 168 5.79 5.07 -16.27
N ILE A 169 4.47 4.85 -16.17
CA ILE A 169 3.47 5.93 -16.24
C ILE A 169 3.45 6.69 -14.92
N PRO A 170 3.67 8.02 -14.91
CA PRO A 170 3.52 8.80 -13.69
C PRO A 170 2.06 8.80 -13.21
N THR A 171 1.79 8.43 -11.96
CA THR A 171 0.43 8.43 -11.38
C THR A 171 0.13 9.68 -10.55
N ARG A 172 1.04 10.64 -10.54
CA ARG A 172 0.95 11.92 -9.83
C ARG A 172 1.42 13.04 -10.75
N ALA A 173 0.90 14.23 -10.52
CA ALA A 173 1.34 15.49 -11.12
C ALA A 173 1.59 16.51 -9.99
N ASN A 174 2.58 17.36 -10.19
CA ASN A 174 2.91 18.41 -9.22
C ASN A 174 1.85 19.52 -9.26
N VAL A 175 1.67 20.24 -8.17
CA VAL A 175 0.84 21.45 -8.19
C VAL A 175 1.61 22.52 -8.98
N TRP A 176 0.93 23.25 -9.86
CA TRP A 176 1.55 24.38 -10.59
C TRP A 176 2.19 25.37 -9.61
N THR A 177 3.35 25.92 -9.95
CA THR A 177 4.09 26.87 -9.11
C THR A 177 4.55 28.04 -9.97
N ALA A 178 4.42 29.26 -9.47
CA ALA A 178 4.84 30.48 -10.17
C ALA A 178 6.37 30.56 -10.27
N THR A 179 6.86 31.13 -11.38
CA THR A 179 8.30 31.39 -11.61
C THR A 179 9.17 30.14 -11.39
N HIS A 180 8.67 28.98 -11.83
CA HIS A 180 9.32 27.69 -11.63
C HIS A 180 9.86 27.15 -12.96
N ALA A 181 11.09 26.64 -12.94
CA ALA A 181 11.69 26.01 -14.12
C ALA A 181 11.04 24.64 -14.38
N ILE A 182 10.63 24.41 -15.62
CA ILE A 182 9.91 23.23 -16.08
C ILE A 182 10.65 22.59 -17.25
N ALA A 183 10.82 21.28 -17.20
CA ALA A 183 11.36 20.48 -18.29
C ALA A 183 10.25 19.93 -19.20
N VAL A 184 10.60 19.58 -20.44
CA VAL A 184 9.67 18.91 -21.36
C VAL A 184 9.20 17.58 -20.74
N GLY A 185 7.89 17.37 -20.73
CA GLY A 185 7.26 16.15 -20.20
C GLY A 185 6.87 16.22 -18.73
N ASP A 186 7.25 17.28 -18.01
CA ASP A 186 6.77 17.50 -16.64
C ASP A 186 5.25 17.65 -16.63
N LEU A 187 4.65 17.22 -15.52
CA LEU A 187 3.20 17.17 -15.33
C LEU A 187 2.80 18.08 -14.18
N VAL A 188 1.88 18.99 -14.46
CA VAL A 188 1.27 19.86 -13.45
C VAL A 188 -0.24 19.69 -13.39
N LYS A 189 -0.80 19.96 -12.21
CA LYS A 189 -2.23 20.15 -11.97
C LYS A 189 -2.47 21.58 -11.47
N ARG A 190 -3.72 22.03 -11.57
CA ARG A 190 -4.17 23.37 -11.19
C ARG A 190 -3.89 23.64 -9.70
N LEU A 191 -3.68 24.91 -9.31
CA LEU A 191 -3.58 25.30 -7.89
C LEU A 191 -4.92 25.08 -7.18
N THR A 192 -6.00 25.53 -7.80
CA THR A 192 -7.34 25.52 -7.23
C THR A 192 -8.39 25.10 -8.27
N GLY A 193 -9.54 24.66 -7.77
CA GLY A 193 -10.67 24.23 -8.58
C GLY A 193 -10.64 22.75 -8.97
N SER A 194 -11.75 22.30 -9.54
CA SER A 194 -11.93 20.95 -10.04
C SER A 194 -11.66 20.89 -11.53
N GLY A 195 -11.21 19.73 -12.02
CA GLY A 195 -10.99 19.52 -13.44
C GLY A 195 -10.51 18.10 -13.73
N ILE A 196 -10.76 17.65 -14.95
CA ILE A 196 -10.44 16.28 -15.37
C ILE A 196 -9.13 16.17 -16.15
N TYR A 197 -8.36 17.26 -16.18
CA TYR A 197 -7.12 17.35 -16.96
C TYR A 197 -5.92 17.70 -16.08
N TRP A 198 -4.80 17.08 -16.42
CA TRP A 198 -3.47 17.56 -16.07
C TRP A 198 -2.84 18.23 -17.29
N PHE A 199 -1.71 18.88 -17.07
CA PHE A 199 -1.01 19.64 -18.10
C PHE A 199 0.41 19.13 -18.23
N LYS A 200 0.76 18.72 -19.45
CA LYS A 200 2.08 18.21 -19.79
C LYS A 200 2.86 19.29 -20.54
N ALA A 201 4.06 19.60 -20.09
CA ALA A 201 4.93 20.55 -20.78
C ALA A 201 5.37 19.97 -22.13
N THR A 202 5.07 20.67 -23.23
CA THR A 202 5.57 20.35 -24.57
C THR A 202 6.76 21.22 -24.96
N VAL A 203 6.90 22.39 -24.33
CA VAL A 203 8.07 23.29 -24.45
C VAL A 203 8.55 23.61 -23.03
N ALA A 204 9.83 23.39 -22.77
CA ALA A 204 10.46 23.72 -21.48
C ALA A 204 10.62 25.23 -21.32
N GLY A 205 10.66 25.71 -20.08
CA GLY A 205 10.80 27.12 -19.77
C GLY A 205 10.54 27.42 -18.29
N THR A 206 10.33 28.68 -17.97
CA THR A 206 9.91 29.12 -16.63
C THR A 206 8.43 29.50 -16.67
N THR A 207 7.62 29.00 -15.74
CA THR A 207 6.20 29.37 -15.61
C THR A 207 6.03 30.85 -15.32
N GLY A 208 4.84 31.39 -15.63
CA GLY A 208 4.51 32.78 -15.35
C GLY A 208 4.48 33.10 -13.86
N ALA A 209 4.35 34.40 -13.56
CA ALA A 209 4.17 34.88 -12.18
C ALA A 209 2.79 34.53 -11.60
N SER A 210 1.81 34.22 -12.47
CA SER A 210 0.44 33.85 -12.11
C SER A 210 -0.01 32.64 -12.92
N GLU A 211 -0.90 31.83 -12.35
CA GLU A 211 -1.40 30.62 -13.00
C GLU A 211 -2.12 30.96 -14.32
N PRO A 212 -1.87 30.22 -15.42
CA PRO A 212 -2.50 30.48 -16.70
C PRO A 212 -3.98 30.08 -16.70
N THR A 213 -4.74 30.62 -17.64
CA THR A 213 -6.09 30.08 -17.93
C THR A 213 -5.95 28.74 -18.64
N TRP A 214 -6.19 27.66 -17.90
CA TRP A 214 -6.01 26.32 -18.39
C TRP A 214 -7.03 25.89 -19.46
N PRO A 215 -6.60 25.19 -20.52
CA PRO A 215 -7.50 24.61 -21.51
C PRO A 215 -8.56 23.69 -20.87
N THR A 216 -9.76 23.72 -21.43
CA THR A 216 -10.93 22.93 -20.99
C THR A 216 -11.27 21.78 -21.95
N THR A 217 -10.47 21.60 -23.00
CA THR A 217 -10.61 20.51 -23.97
C THR A 217 -9.34 19.66 -23.97
N LEU A 218 -9.52 18.35 -24.16
CA LEU A 218 -8.41 17.42 -24.29
C LEU A 218 -7.50 17.83 -25.45
N GLY A 219 -6.19 17.91 -25.21
CA GLY A 219 -5.21 18.30 -26.21
C GLY A 219 -5.08 19.80 -26.46
N GLY A 220 -5.94 20.64 -25.87
CA GLY A 220 -5.80 22.09 -25.91
C GLY A 220 -4.47 22.54 -25.30
N THR A 221 -3.91 23.64 -25.81
CA THR A 221 -2.62 24.17 -25.37
C THR A 221 -2.75 25.57 -24.79
N VAL A 222 -1.82 25.91 -23.88
CA VAL A 222 -1.68 27.27 -23.33
C VAL A 222 -0.21 27.60 -23.14
N VAL A 223 0.16 28.84 -23.42
CA VAL A 223 1.48 29.39 -23.11
C VAL A 223 1.42 30.04 -21.74
N ASP A 224 2.38 29.69 -20.89
CA ASP A 224 2.51 30.11 -19.50
C ASP A 224 3.96 30.54 -19.24
N GLY A 225 4.22 31.85 -19.31
CA GLY A 225 5.57 32.38 -19.34
C GLY A 225 6.34 31.83 -20.55
N GLY A 226 7.42 31.08 -20.29
CA GLY A 226 8.21 30.38 -21.31
C GLY A 226 7.79 28.94 -21.59
N VAL A 227 6.80 28.40 -20.86
CA VAL A 227 6.36 27.00 -20.96
C VAL A 227 5.14 26.92 -21.87
N THR A 228 5.08 25.88 -22.72
CA THR A 228 3.83 25.52 -23.42
C THR A 228 3.28 24.25 -22.80
N TRP A 229 2.04 24.32 -22.33
CA TRP A 229 1.32 23.21 -21.73
C TRP A 229 0.33 22.62 -22.71
N LYS A 230 0.16 21.29 -22.66
CA LYS A 230 -0.92 20.55 -23.36
C LYS A 230 -1.79 19.80 -22.35
N ALA A 231 -3.11 19.96 -22.46
CA ALA A 231 -4.07 19.23 -21.63
C ALA A 231 -4.06 17.73 -21.95
N ILE A 232 -3.95 16.90 -20.91
CA ILE A 232 -4.02 15.44 -20.97
C ILE A 232 -5.04 14.93 -19.93
N PRO A 233 -5.62 13.72 -20.09
CA PRO A 233 -6.51 13.17 -19.09
C PRO A 233 -5.77 13.02 -17.75
N ALA A 234 -6.37 13.54 -16.68
CA ALA A 234 -5.83 13.37 -15.35
C ALA A 234 -5.99 11.92 -14.90
N ARG A 235 -4.91 11.34 -14.36
CA ARG A 235 -4.91 9.93 -13.93
C ARG A 235 -5.45 9.76 -12.52
N ARG A 236 -5.56 10.84 -11.76
CA ARG A 236 -6.22 10.88 -10.46
C ARG A 236 -7.21 12.04 -10.42
N LEU A 237 -8.44 11.74 -10.03
CA LEU A 237 -9.49 12.73 -9.83
C LEU A 237 -10.01 12.67 -8.39
N ILE A 238 -10.46 13.81 -7.89
CA ILE A 238 -11.16 13.87 -6.60
C ILE A 238 -12.66 13.77 -6.88
N GLY A 239 -13.30 12.78 -6.24
CA GLY A 239 -14.73 12.60 -6.26
C GLY A 239 -15.36 12.97 -4.93
N THR A 240 -16.60 13.44 -4.98
CA THR A 240 -17.46 13.64 -3.80
C THR A 240 -18.73 12.85 -3.97
N VAL A 241 -19.03 11.97 -3.02
CA VAL A 241 -20.21 11.09 -3.04
C VAL A 241 -21.50 11.93 -2.97
N THR A 242 -22.41 11.70 -3.90
CA THR A 242 -23.70 12.41 -4.02
C THR A 242 -24.90 11.51 -3.74
N SER A 243 -24.78 10.20 -3.98
CA SER A 243 -25.77 9.21 -3.56
C SER A 243 -25.12 7.85 -3.31
N VAL A 244 -25.72 7.05 -2.43
CA VAL A 244 -25.19 5.74 -2.04
C VAL A 244 -26.29 4.70 -2.20
N THR A 245 -26.02 3.67 -2.99
CA THR A 245 -26.92 2.50 -3.10
C THR A 245 -26.58 1.49 -2.03
N ASN A 246 -25.28 1.21 -1.84
CA ASN A 246 -24.74 0.32 -0.81
C ASN A 246 -23.20 0.53 -0.73
N ARG A 247 -22.51 -0.31 0.05
CA ARG A 247 -21.05 -0.24 0.24
C ARG A 247 -20.23 -0.57 -1.02
N THR A 248 -20.83 -1.10 -2.09
CA THR A 248 -20.15 -1.38 -3.37
C THR A 248 -20.52 -0.41 -4.47
N THR A 249 -21.67 0.27 -4.40
CA THR A 249 -22.19 1.09 -5.48
C THR A 249 -22.67 2.45 -4.97
N PHE A 250 -22.12 3.51 -5.54
CA PHE A 250 -22.45 4.90 -5.21
C PHE A 250 -22.23 5.80 -6.43
N VAL A 251 -22.78 7.02 -6.38
CA VAL A 251 -22.60 8.06 -7.40
C VAL A 251 -21.78 9.19 -6.80
N ALA A 252 -20.87 9.76 -7.59
CA ALA A 252 -20.05 10.88 -7.20
C ALA A 252 -19.95 11.95 -8.28
N SER A 253 -19.74 13.19 -7.84
CA SER A 253 -19.38 14.32 -8.68
C SER A 253 -17.86 14.44 -8.83
N GLY A 254 -17.37 15.28 -9.74
CA GLY A 254 -15.93 15.56 -9.91
C GLY A 254 -15.13 14.52 -10.72
N ILE A 255 -15.78 13.42 -11.12
CA ILE A 255 -15.15 12.28 -11.82
C ILE A 255 -15.81 11.94 -13.16
N SER A 256 -16.53 12.88 -13.78
CA SER A 256 -17.17 12.65 -15.08
C SER A 256 -16.14 12.63 -16.21
N VAL A 257 -15.96 11.48 -16.85
CA VAL A 257 -14.94 11.17 -17.86
C VAL A 257 -15.53 10.22 -18.92
N ALA A 258 -14.71 9.71 -19.84
CA ALA A 258 -15.15 8.62 -20.72
C ALA A 258 -15.59 7.40 -19.88
N SER A 259 -16.59 6.65 -20.34
CA SER A 259 -16.99 5.41 -19.67
C SER A 259 -15.79 4.48 -19.51
N ASP A 260 -15.77 3.75 -18.40
CA ASP A 260 -14.78 2.70 -18.16
C ASP A 260 -13.34 3.20 -17.98
N TYR A 261 -13.20 4.47 -17.56
CA TYR A 261 -11.93 5.10 -17.30
C TYR A 261 -11.30 4.61 -15.98
N PHE A 262 -12.11 4.40 -14.94
CA PHE A 262 -11.67 3.92 -13.63
C PHE A 262 -11.78 2.41 -13.46
N GLY A 263 -12.44 1.69 -14.38
CA GLY A 263 -12.53 0.22 -14.36
C GLY A 263 -11.17 -0.47 -14.16
N GLU A 264 -11.10 -1.36 -13.19
CA GLU A 264 -9.88 -2.04 -12.67
C GLU A 264 -8.83 -1.12 -12.00
N GLY A 265 -9.16 0.15 -11.80
CA GLY A 265 -8.38 1.11 -11.00
C GLY A 265 -8.70 1.05 -9.52
N PHE A 266 -8.39 2.11 -8.80
CA PHE A 266 -8.56 2.18 -7.34
C PHE A 266 -9.17 3.51 -6.92
N ILE A 267 -9.96 3.49 -5.86
CA ILE A 267 -10.26 4.68 -5.07
C ILE A 267 -9.53 4.62 -3.74
N THR A 268 -9.16 5.78 -3.22
CA THR A 268 -8.72 5.95 -1.82
C THR A 268 -9.64 6.96 -1.16
N PHE A 269 -10.43 6.52 -0.19
CA PHE A 269 -11.27 7.43 0.59
C PHE A 269 -10.40 8.41 1.38
N GLN A 270 -10.73 9.70 1.31
CA GLN A 270 -9.99 10.78 1.97
C GLN A 270 -10.66 11.23 3.27
N THR A 271 -11.99 11.11 3.35
CA THR A 271 -12.79 11.54 4.49
C THR A 271 -13.81 10.47 4.88
N GLY A 272 -14.57 10.74 5.94
CA GLY A 272 -15.61 9.83 6.43
C GLY A 272 -15.07 8.66 7.26
N ALA A 273 -15.95 7.73 7.62
CA ALA A 273 -15.58 6.53 8.40
C ALA A 273 -14.58 5.63 7.65
N ASN A 274 -14.60 5.69 6.32
CA ASN A 274 -13.72 4.93 5.45
C ASN A 274 -12.40 5.65 5.13
N ALA A 275 -12.07 6.78 5.75
CA ALA A 275 -10.84 7.52 5.45
C ALA A 275 -9.59 6.60 5.48
N GLY A 276 -8.80 6.63 4.40
CA GLY A 276 -7.64 5.78 4.16
C GLY A 276 -7.94 4.42 3.52
N ASP A 277 -9.20 3.99 3.43
CA ASP A 277 -9.58 2.73 2.79
C ASP A 277 -9.34 2.80 1.27
N VAL A 278 -8.77 1.74 0.72
CA VAL A 278 -8.44 1.61 -0.70
C VAL A 278 -9.30 0.51 -1.31
N ARG A 279 -10.09 0.86 -2.32
CA ARG A 279 -11.01 -0.09 -2.98
C ARG A 279 -10.78 -0.16 -4.46
N ARG A 280 -10.76 -1.39 -4.98
CA ARG A 280 -10.65 -1.62 -6.42
C ARG A 280 -11.98 -1.35 -7.10
N VAL A 281 -11.95 -0.55 -8.17
CA VAL A 281 -13.11 -0.25 -8.99
C VAL A 281 -13.33 -1.41 -9.95
N LYS A 282 -14.54 -1.98 -9.93
CA LYS A 282 -15.00 -2.99 -10.87
C LYS A 282 -15.41 -2.36 -12.20
N SER A 283 -16.22 -1.31 -12.12
CA SER A 283 -16.67 -0.57 -13.31
C SER A 283 -17.09 0.84 -12.94
N ASP A 284 -17.08 1.72 -13.96
CA ASP A 284 -17.64 3.06 -13.91
C ASP A 284 -18.44 3.34 -15.19
N ASN A 285 -19.39 4.26 -15.12
CA ASN A 285 -20.21 4.65 -16.26
C ASN A 285 -19.74 5.95 -16.94
N GLY A 286 -18.61 6.52 -16.54
CA GLY A 286 -18.12 7.82 -17.01
C GLY A 286 -18.91 9.05 -16.53
N THR A 287 -20.11 8.89 -15.95
CA THR A 287 -20.93 10.02 -15.47
C THR A 287 -20.99 10.15 -13.96
N GLY A 288 -20.26 9.30 -13.23
CA GLY A 288 -20.05 9.42 -11.79
C GLY A 288 -20.42 8.19 -10.97
N THR A 289 -21.11 7.21 -11.56
CA THR A 289 -21.42 5.95 -10.88
C THR A 289 -20.19 5.06 -10.84
N LEU A 290 -19.81 4.62 -9.64
CA LEU A 290 -18.75 3.65 -9.41
C LEU A 290 -19.31 2.38 -8.79
N VAL A 291 -18.80 1.24 -9.24
CA VAL A 291 -19.03 -0.08 -8.65
C VAL A 291 -17.69 -0.63 -8.20
N LEU A 292 -17.59 -1.05 -6.94
CA LEU A 292 -16.40 -1.63 -6.33
C LEU A 292 -16.43 -3.16 -6.41
N HIS A 293 -15.24 -3.79 -6.45
CA HIS A 293 -15.12 -5.25 -6.40
C HIS A 293 -15.54 -5.82 -5.04
N GLN A 294 -15.20 -5.12 -3.96
CA GLN A 294 -15.59 -5.44 -2.60
C GLN A 294 -16.17 -4.19 -1.93
N GLY A 295 -17.10 -4.38 -1.00
CA GLY A 295 -17.72 -3.27 -0.28
C GLY A 295 -16.71 -2.57 0.63
N ALA A 296 -16.86 -1.25 0.79
CA ALA A 296 -16.14 -0.49 1.82
C ALA A 296 -16.33 -1.12 3.21
N TYR A 297 -15.38 -0.88 4.13
CA TYR A 297 -15.42 -1.50 5.45
C TYR A 297 -16.63 -1.00 6.25
N ASP A 298 -16.86 0.31 6.21
CA ASP A 298 -18.01 0.97 6.82
C ASP A 298 -18.97 1.50 5.76
N ASP A 299 -20.14 1.93 6.21
CA ASP A 299 -21.11 2.58 5.31
C ASP A 299 -20.50 3.84 4.70
N ILE A 300 -20.72 3.98 3.39
CA ILE A 300 -20.31 5.16 2.62
C ILE A 300 -21.35 6.24 2.88
N ALA A 301 -20.93 7.46 3.20
CA ALA A 301 -21.82 8.59 3.44
C ALA A 301 -21.83 9.58 2.26
N ILE A 302 -22.97 10.24 2.06
CA ILE A 302 -23.06 11.39 1.14
C ILE A 302 -22.15 12.51 1.66
N GLY A 303 -21.36 13.12 0.78
CA GLY A 303 -20.35 14.12 1.14
C GLY A 303 -18.96 13.57 1.37
N ASP A 304 -18.79 12.24 1.50
CA ASP A 304 -17.46 11.63 1.57
C ASP A 304 -16.67 11.93 0.29
N THR A 305 -15.38 12.21 0.46
CA THR A 305 -14.45 12.48 -0.63
C THR A 305 -13.48 11.33 -0.81
N PHE A 306 -13.07 11.09 -2.05
CA PHE A 306 -12.08 10.07 -2.39
C PHE A 306 -11.24 10.51 -3.59
N GLU A 307 -10.07 9.91 -3.73
CA GLU A 307 -9.25 10.03 -4.93
C GLU A 307 -9.39 8.78 -5.79
N ALA A 308 -9.88 8.93 -7.02
CA ALA A 308 -9.98 7.86 -8.01
C ALA A 308 -8.75 7.84 -8.92
N LEU A 309 -8.00 6.75 -8.87
CA LEU A 309 -6.91 6.42 -9.78
C LEU A 309 -7.46 5.66 -10.99
N VAL A 310 -7.11 6.14 -12.19
CA VAL A 310 -7.43 5.50 -13.48
C VAL A 310 -7.04 4.01 -13.48
N GLY A 311 -7.88 3.20 -14.12
CA GLY A 311 -7.65 1.76 -14.21
C GLY A 311 -6.86 1.32 -15.45
N CYS A 312 -6.31 0.13 -15.38
CA CYS A 312 -5.63 -0.56 -16.48
C CYS A 312 -6.07 -2.02 -16.47
N ARG A 313 -6.62 -2.52 -17.57
CA ARG A 313 -6.92 -3.96 -17.73
C ARG A 313 -5.78 -4.77 -18.33
N HIS A 314 -4.61 -4.14 -18.46
CA HIS A 314 -3.37 -4.79 -18.85
C HIS A 314 -3.36 -5.32 -20.29
N ARG A 315 -4.26 -4.83 -21.15
CA ARG A 315 -4.27 -5.13 -22.60
C ARG A 315 -3.34 -4.20 -23.36
N LEU A 316 -2.82 -4.67 -24.49
CA LEU A 316 -1.87 -3.89 -25.30
C LEU A 316 -2.56 -2.69 -25.98
N GLU A 317 -3.56 -2.95 -26.81
CA GLU A 317 -4.12 -1.93 -27.71
C GLU A 317 -5.03 -0.95 -26.96
N GLU A 318 -5.97 -1.46 -26.18
CA GLU A 318 -7.00 -0.65 -25.54
C GLU A 318 -6.46 0.11 -24.33
N ASP A 319 -5.65 -0.54 -23.49
CA ASP A 319 -5.14 0.04 -22.26
C ASP A 319 -3.77 0.70 -22.46
N CYS A 320 -2.75 -0.07 -22.87
CA CYS A 320 -1.37 0.42 -22.90
C CYS A 320 -1.15 1.50 -23.97
N ILE A 321 -1.67 1.28 -25.18
CA ILE A 321 -1.53 2.20 -26.32
C ILE A 321 -2.62 3.26 -26.29
N THR A 322 -3.90 2.88 -26.29
CA THR A 322 -4.99 3.85 -26.50
C THR A 322 -5.30 4.67 -25.25
N LYS A 323 -5.61 4.03 -24.12
CA LYS A 323 -6.03 4.72 -22.89
C LYS A 323 -4.89 5.48 -22.23
N HIS A 324 -3.71 4.88 -22.15
CA HIS A 324 -2.58 5.45 -21.40
C HIS A 324 -1.52 6.12 -22.27
N ASP A 325 -1.50 5.83 -23.58
CA ASP A 325 -0.48 6.31 -24.52
C ASP A 325 0.92 6.15 -23.92
N ASN A 326 1.21 4.92 -23.45
CA ASN A 326 2.38 4.63 -22.64
C ASN A 326 3.69 5.02 -23.35
N ALA A 327 3.73 4.87 -24.68
CA ALA A 327 4.84 5.28 -25.52
C ALA A 327 5.21 6.76 -25.33
N ASN A 328 4.25 7.67 -25.23
CA ASN A 328 4.54 9.10 -25.06
C ASN A 328 4.47 9.56 -23.60
N ASN A 329 3.77 8.82 -22.75
CA ASN A 329 3.45 9.22 -21.39
C ASN A 329 4.27 8.53 -20.31
N SER A 330 5.06 7.51 -20.65
CA SER A 330 6.02 6.94 -19.73
C SER A 330 7.19 7.90 -19.46
N ARG A 331 7.90 7.65 -18.36
CA ARG A 331 9.12 8.37 -17.97
C ARG A 331 10.22 8.27 -19.03
N THR A 332 10.27 7.16 -19.79
CA THR A 332 11.33 6.93 -20.79
C THR A 332 10.88 7.14 -22.23
N LYS A 333 9.64 7.58 -22.47
CA LYS A 333 9.10 7.80 -23.83
C LYS A 333 9.20 6.56 -24.73
N THR A 334 8.99 5.39 -24.13
CA THR A 334 8.97 4.11 -24.82
C THR A 334 7.74 3.32 -24.38
N LEU A 335 7.23 2.47 -25.27
CA LEU A 335 6.16 1.54 -24.94
C LEU A 335 6.71 0.47 -23.98
N ARG A 336 6.22 0.47 -22.74
CA ARG A 336 6.67 -0.44 -21.67
C ARG A 336 5.66 -1.54 -21.38
N PHE A 337 5.02 -2.08 -22.41
CA PHE A 337 4.17 -3.27 -22.27
C PHE A 337 5.04 -4.47 -21.83
N GLY A 338 4.61 -5.19 -20.79
CA GLY A 338 5.35 -6.34 -20.26
C GLY A 338 4.82 -7.71 -20.70
N GLY A 339 3.66 -7.75 -21.36
CA GLY A 339 3.04 -8.99 -21.82
C GLY A 339 3.58 -9.45 -23.17
N GLN A 340 3.19 -10.66 -23.56
CA GLN A 340 3.52 -11.31 -24.82
C GLN A 340 2.24 -11.49 -25.66
N PRO A 341 1.74 -10.45 -26.33
CA PRO A 341 0.41 -10.45 -26.95
C PRO A 341 0.29 -11.47 -28.10
N PHE A 342 1.44 -11.87 -28.68
CA PHE A 342 1.54 -12.87 -29.74
C PHE A 342 1.97 -14.24 -29.21
N LEU A 343 1.84 -14.50 -27.90
CA LEU A 343 2.12 -15.81 -27.33
C LEU A 343 1.21 -16.84 -27.99
N ALA A 344 1.82 -17.69 -28.81
CA ALA A 344 1.11 -18.68 -29.59
C ALA A 344 0.70 -19.85 -28.68
N GLY A 345 -0.55 -20.32 -28.79
CA GLY A 345 -1.01 -21.49 -28.04
C GLY A 345 -0.38 -22.79 -28.58
N GLU A 346 -0.26 -23.82 -27.73
CA GLU A 346 0.39 -25.10 -28.07
C GLU A 346 -0.14 -25.77 -29.35
N ASN A 347 -1.38 -25.49 -29.72
CA ASN A 347 -2.01 -26.03 -30.93
C ASN A 347 -1.35 -25.54 -32.24
N ILE A 348 -0.86 -24.30 -32.29
CA ILE A 348 -0.21 -23.77 -33.51
C ILE A 348 1.17 -24.39 -33.74
N THR A 349 1.86 -24.83 -32.68
CA THR A 349 3.15 -25.51 -32.78
C THR A 349 3.02 -26.97 -33.18
N ALA A 350 1.85 -27.59 -32.94
CA ALA A 350 1.58 -28.99 -33.24
C ALA A 350 0.87 -29.22 -34.58
N THR A 351 0.32 -28.17 -35.21
CA THR A 351 -0.47 -28.31 -36.43
C THR A 351 0.39 -28.15 -37.68
N ALA A 352 0.44 -29.18 -38.52
CA ALA A 352 1.04 -29.08 -39.85
C ALA A 352 0.26 -28.07 -40.73
N PRO A 353 0.92 -27.31 -41.62
CA PRO A 353 0.23 -26.43 -42.56
C PRO A 353 -0.81 -27.25 -43.35
N LYS A 354 -2.06 -26.78 -43.38
CA LYS A 354 -3.06 -27.37 -44.28
C LYS A 354 -2.68 -27.01 -45.72
N ALA A 355 -2.66 -28.02 -46.59
CA ALA A 355 -2.30 -27.90 -48.01
C ALA A 355 -3.27 -26.99 -48.79
#